data_AF-A0A7M1Q3R3-F1
#
_entry.id   AF-A0A7M1Q3R3-F1
#
_cell.length_a   1.000
_cell.length_b   1.000
_cell.length_c   1.000
_cell.angle_alpha   90.00
_cell.angle_beta   90.00
_cell.angle_gamma   90.00
#
_symmetry.space_group_name_H-M   'P 1'
#
loop_
_entity.id
_entity.type
_entity.pdbx_description
1 polymer ?
#
loop_
_entity_poly.entity_id
_entity_poly.type
_entity_poly.pdbx_seq_one_letter_code
_entity_poly.pdbx_strand_id
1 'polypeptide(L)'
;MSAQFNEFLNTVDSRYQLFVTKINDLLMLNKCKCNIKPAKNGFLVSYLLNKKTVASFVARKSGMKLRIYPKSIVKHEDFLNSLPAKMKKEIKKASVCKRLIDPEACNPKCVMGYDFMMDNEHFQKCRYMAFTFTLSEESNPYIITFLEQVISSITVQD
;
A
#
# COMPACT_ATOMS: atom_id res chain seq x y z
N MET A 1 -10.43 17.65 -8.75
CA MET A 1 -9.21 17.46 -7.93
C MET A 1 -9.14 18.57 -6.88
N SER A 2 -8.75 18.30 -5.62
CA SER A 2 -8.69 19.33 -4.57
C SER A 2 -7.37 20.11 -4.63
N ALA A 3 -7.35 21.34 -4.10
CA ALA A 3 -6.13 22.16 -4.02
C ALA A 3 -5.00 21.45 -3.25
N GLN A 4 -5.32 20.83 -2.11
CA GLN A 4 -4.35 20.04 -1.33
C GLN A 4 -3.79 18.83 -2.10
N PHE A 5 -4.58 18.20 -2.97
CA PHE A 5 -4.06 17.11 -3.79
C PHE A 5 -3.09 17.62 -4.86
N ASN A 6 -3.35 18.79 -5.45
CA ASN A 6 -2.42 19.40 -6.40
C ASN A 6 -1.09 19.78 -5.73
N GLU A 7 -1.13 20.32 -4.50
CA GLU A 7 0.08 20.58 -3.71
C GLU A 7 0.88 19.30 -3.46
N PHE A 8 0.21 18.21 -3.09
CA PHE A 8 0.85 16.91 -2.99
C PHE A 8 1.44 16.44 -4.33
N LEU A 9 0.69 16.55 -5.41
CA LEU A 9 1.10 16.09 -6.75
C LEU A 9 2.37 16.82 -7.23
N ASN A 10 2.49 18.12 -6.90
CA ASN A 10 3.69 18.91 -7.19
C ASN A 10 4.96 18.41 -6.47
N THR A 11 4.82 17.61 -5.41
CA THR A 11 5.96 16.94 -4.74
C THR A 11 6.34 15.61 -5.39
N VAL A 12 5.52 15.09 -6.30
CA VAL A 12 5.77 13.86 -7.03
C VAL A 12 6.61 14.19 -8.26
N ASP A 13 7.63 13.36 -8.51
CA ASP A 13 8.39 13.38 -9.76
C ASP A 13 7.44 13.36 -10.97
N SER A 14 7.64 14.26 -11.93
CA SER A 14 6.74 14.47 -13.07
C SER A 14 6.45 13.19 -13.85
N ARG A 15 7.42 12.26 -13.90
CA ARG A 15 7.28 10.94 -14.53
C ARG A 15 6.16 10.09 -13.91
N TYR A 16 5.84 10.30 -12.64
CA TYR A 16 4.85 9.52 -11.92
C TYR A 16 3.57 10.28 -11.59
N GLN A 17 3.48 11.57 -11.92
CA GLN A 17 2.28 12.38 -11.62
C GLN A 17 1.02 11.80 -12.28
N LEU A 18 1.10 11.39 -13.56
CA LEU A 18 -0.03 10.77 -14.25
C LEU A 18 -0.48 9.46 -13.56
N PHE A 19 0.47 8.64 -13.11
CA PHE A 19 0.18 7.41 -12.40
C PHE A 19 -0.45 7.67 -11.02
N VAL A 20 0.05 8.67 -10.29
CA VAL A 20 -0.51 9.08 -9.00
C VAL A 20 -1.94 9.59 -9.15
N THR A 21 -2.22 10.38 -10.20
CA THR A 21 -3.58 10.82 -10.54
C THR A 21 -4.48 9.62 -10.88
N LYS A 22 -4.00 8.67 -11.68
CA LYS A 22 -4.76 7.44 -11.98
C LYS A 22 -5.12 6.64 -10.73
N ILE A 23 -4.20 6.48 -9.79
CA ILE A 23 -4.46 5.80 -8.50
C ILE A 23 -5.50 6.57 -7.69
N ASN A 24 -5.39 7.90 -7.65
CA ASN A 24 -6.36 8.74 -6.98
C ASN A 24 -7.76 8.55 -7.58
N ASP A 25 -7.90 8.64 -8.89
CA ASP A 25 -9.19 8.53 -9.57
C ASP A 25 -9.81 7.15 -9.36
N LEU A 26 -9.00 6.08 -9.45
CA LEU A 26 -9.43 4.71 -9.14
C LEU A 26 -9.97 4.58 -7.71
N LEU A 27 -9.27 5.16 -6.73
CA LEU A 27 -9.69 5.09 -5.33
C LEU A 27 -10.96 5.92 -5.06
N MET A 28 -11.04 7.12 -5.65
CA MET A 28 -12.20 8.01 -5.51
C MET A 28 -13.45 7.41 -6.17
N LEU A 29 -13.31 6.78 -7.35
CA LEU A 29 -14.40 6.07 -8.03
C LEU A 29 -14.95 4.92 -7.17
N ASN A 30 -14.07 4.26 -6.41
CA ASN A 30 -14.42 3.21 -5.45
C ASN A 30 -14.82 3.76 -4.07
N LYS A 31 -15.35 4.98 -4.00
CA LYS A 31 -15.90 5.61 -2.79
C LYS A 31 -14.89 5.74 -1.62
N CYS A 32 -13.59 5.71 -1.90
CA CYS A 32 -12.61 5.96 -0.86
C CYS A 32 -12.63 7.44 -0.45
N LYS A 33 -12.51 7.70 0.85
CA LYS A 33 -12.21 9.04 1.37
C LYS A 33 -10.71 9.30 1.30
N CYS A 34 -10.31 10.31 0.54
CA CYS A 34 -8.94 10.81 0.51
C CYS A 34 -8.67 11.76 1.69
N ASN A 35 -7.67 11.44 2.50
CA ASN A 35 -7.19 12.23 3.62
C ASN A 35 -5.73 12.65 3.36
N ILE A 36 -5.49 13.95 3.28
CA ILE A 36 -4.17 14.54 3.04
C ILE A 36 -3.75 15.29 4.31
N LYS A 37 -2.54 15.03 4.79
CA LYS A 37 -1.96 15.73 5.95
C LYS A 37 -0.52 16.11 5.66
N PRO A 38 -0.07 17.32 6.05
CA PRO A 38 1.35 17.63 6.09
C PRO A 38 2.12 16.64 6.99
N ALA A 39 3.33 16.30 6.60
CA ALA A 39 4.24 15.45 7.34
C ALA A 39 5.67 16.01 7.27
N LYS A 40 6.57 15.51 8.12
CA LYS A 40 7.96 16.00 8.21
C LYS A 40 8.69 16.07 6.85
N ASN A 41 8.33 15.21 5.90
CA ASN A 41 8.95 15.12 4.57
C ASN A 41 7.90 15.22 3.44
N GLY A 42 7.00 16.19 3.48
CA GLY A 42 5.98 16.43 2.45
C GLY A 42 4.58 16.10 2.95
N PHE A 43 3.89 15.17 2.29
CA PHE A 43 2.51 14.81 2.62
C PHE A 43 2.37 13.33 3.00
N LEU A 44 1.46 13.05 3.91
CA LEU A 44 0.83 11.74 4.06
C LEU A 44 -0.53 11.80 3.38
N VAL A 45 -0.67 11.08 2.27
CA VAL A 45 -1.94 10.91 1.56
C VAL A 45 -2.45 9.50 1.82
N SER A 46 -3.65 9.38 2.37
CA SER A 46 -4.24 8.10 2.74
C SER A 46 -5.66 7.99 2.22
N TYR A 47 -6.04 6.79 1.80
CA TYR A 47 -7.36 6.49 1.25
C TYR A 47 -8.05 5.49 2.14
N LEU A 48 -9.28 5.82 2.56
CA LEU A 48 -10.07 5.02 3.47
C LEU A 48 -11.34 4.53 2.80
N LEU A 49 -11.59 3.23 2.86
CA LEU A 49 -12.86 2.60 2.50
C LEU A 49 -13.49 2.05 3.77
N ASN A 50 -14.76 2.35 4.05
CA ASN A 50 -15.47 1.91 5.26
C ASN A 50 -14.66 2.15 6.57
N LYS A 51 -14.09 3.35 6.70
CA LYS A 51 -13.23 3.79 7.82
C LYS A 51 -11.89 3.04 7.97
N LYS A 52 -11.55 2.11 7.06
CA LYS A 52 -10.27 1.39 7.05
C LYS A 52 -9.36 1.92 5.94
N THR A 53 -8.10 2.18 6.26
CA THR A 53 -7.11 2.59 5.26
C THR A 53 -6.84 1.43 4.30
N VAL A 54 -7.01 1.67 3.00
CA VAL A 54 -6.74 0.69 1.92
C VAL A 54 -5.42 0.97 1.21
N ALA A 55 -5.06 2.25 1.10
CA ALA A 55 -3.80 2.67 0.49
C ALA A 55 -3.26 3.96 1.09
N SER A 56 -1.95 4.19 0.97
CA SER A 56 -1.34 5.48 1.29
C SER A 56 -0.12 5.74 0.42
N PHE A 57 0.00 6.97 -0.09
CA PHE A 57 1.25 7.44 -0.66
C PHE A 57 2.22 7.81 0.45
N VAL A 58 3.48 7.41 0.25
CA VAL A 58 4.55 7.62 1.22
C VAL A 58 5.78 8.18 0.51
N ALA A 59 6.09 9.44 0.79
CA ALA A 59 7.34 10.05 0.36
C ALA A 59 8.53 9.46 1.13
N ARG A 60 9.57 9.08 0.39
CA ARG A 60 10.86 8.60 0.90
C ARG A 60 12.00 9.19 0.07
N LYS A 61 13.22 9.15 0.61
CA LYS A 61 14.43 9.55 -0.13
C LYS A 61 14.60 8.76 -1.44
N SER A 62 14.15 7.51 -1.48
CA SER A 62 14.23 6.66 -2.68
C SER A 62 13.08 6.86 -3.67
N GLY A 63 12.27 7.91 -3.50
CA GLY A 63 11.12 8.22 -4.36
C GLY A 63 9.77 7.95 -3.71
N MET A 64 8.71 8.22 -4.49
CA MET A 64 7.34 8.00 -4.06
C MET A 64 7.03 6.50 -4.01
N LYS A 65 6.31 6.10 -2.96
CA LYS A 65 5.84 4.72 -2.79
C LYS A 65 4.34 4.69 -2.58
N LEU A 66 3.69 3.63 -3.06
CA LEU A 66 2.34 3.29 -2.65
C LEU A 66 2.38 2.14 -1.66
N ARG A 67 1.80 2.35 -0.49
CA ARG A 67 1.53 1.30 0.47
C ARG A 67 0.10 0.82 0.33
N ILE A 68 -0.10 -0.49 0.22
CA ILE A 68 -1.41 -1.13 0.10
C ILE A 68 -1.69 -1.94 1.38
N TYR A 69 -2.94 -1.93 1.84
CA TYR A 69 -3.36 -2.54 3.09
C TYR A 69 -4.43 -3.62 2.87
N PRO A 70 -4.08 -4.79 2.31
CA PRO A 70 -5.02 -5.91 2.17
C PRO A 70 -5.64 -6.27 3.54
N LYS A 71 -6.94 -6.58 3.53
CA LYS A 71 -7.64 -7.08 4.72
C LYS A 71 -7.35 -8.56 4.96
N SER A 72 -7.32 -9.35 3.90
CA SER A 72 -7.02 -10.78 3.93
C SER A 72 -5.95 -11.08 2.89
N ILE A 73 -4.69 -11.14 3.32
CA ILE A 73 -3.56 -11.34 2.41
C ILE A 73 -3.57 -12.74 1.76
N VAL A 74 -4.07 -13.75 2.48
CA VAL A 74 -4.16 -15.14 2.01
C VAL A 74 -4.94 -15.25 0.69
N LYS A 75 -5.95 -14.39 0.49
CA LYS A 75 -6.73 -14.34 -0.76
C LYS A 75 -5.95 -13.83 -1.98
N HIS A 76 -4.74 -13.33 -1.78
CA HIS A 76 -3.91 -12.72 -2.81
C HIS A 76 -2.58 -13.45 -3.03
N GLU A 77 -2.36 -14.63 -2.44
CA GLU A 77 -1.08 -15.35 -2.54
C GLU A 77 -0.73 -15.72 -3.99
N ASP A 78 -1.71 -16.14 -4.80
CA ASP A 78 -1.52 -16.38 -6.24
C ASP A 78 -1.04 -15.12 -6.96
N PHE A 79 -1.62 -13.96 -6.61
CA PHE A 79 -1.16 -12.68 -7.13
C PHE A 79 0.26 -12.36 -6.66
N LEU A 80 0.61 -12.62 -5.39
CA LEU A 80 1.97 -12.42 -4.89
C LEU A 80 3.00 -13.28 -5.64
N ASN A 81 2.62 -14.53 -5.98
CA ASN A 81 3.43 -15.43 -6.80
C ASN A 81 3.67 -14.90 -8.22
N SER A 82 2.75 -14.07 -8.75
CA SER A 82 2.88 -13.45 -10.07
C SER A 82 3.77 -12.20 -10.11
N LEU A 83 4.16 -11.64 -8.95
CA LEU A 83 4.88 -10.37 -8.89
C LEU A 83 6.28 -10.43 -9.53
N PRO A 84 6.77 -9.33 -10.11
CA PRO A 84 8.15 -9.23 -10.57
C PRO A 84 9.14 -9.43 -9.42
N ALA A 85 10.32 -9.99 -9.73
CA ALA A 85 11.36 -10.32 -8.75
C ALA A 85 11.75 -9.11 -7.88
N LYS A 86 11.76 -7.90 -8.44
CA LYS A 86 12.06 -6.66 -7.71
C LYS A 86 11.01 -6.34 -6.65
N MET A 87 9.72 -6.51 -6.95
CA MET A 87 8.63 -6.29 -6.00
C MET A 87 8.61 -7.35 -4.91
N LYS A 88 8.82 -8.62 -5.28
CA LYS A 88 8.99 -9.72 -4.32
C LYS A 88 10.15 -9.44 -3.36
N LYS A 89 11.27 -8.93 -3.86
CA LYS A 89 12.43 -8.52 -3.04
C LYS A 89 12.07 -7.40 -2.06
N GLU A 90 11.22 -6.44 -2.42
CA GLU A 90 10.73 -5.42 -1.49
C GLU A 90 9.90 -6.04 -0.36
N ILE A 91 9.03 -7.00 -0.66
CA ILE A 91 8.23 -7.75 0.34
C ILE A 91 9.16 -8.55 1.26
N LYS A 92 10.10 -9.32 0.70
CA LYS A 92 11.05 -10.13 1.49
C LYS A 92 11.92 -9.27 2.42
N LYS A 93 12.30 -8.06 1.99
CA LYS A 93 13.06 -7.09 2.81
C LYS A 93 12.24 -6.42 3.91
N ALA A 94 10.91 -6.49 3.87
CA ALA A 94 10.09 -5.90 4.92
C ALA A 94 10.41 -6.54 6.28
N SER A 95 10.37 -5.72 7.33
CA SER A 95 10.61 -6.17 8.70
C SER A 95 9.60 -7.25 9.10
N VAL A 96 10.06 -8.22 9.89
CA VAL A 96 9.20 -9.23 10.51
C VAL A 96 8.15 -8.54 11.38
N CYS A 97 6.94 -9.09 11.44
CA CYS A 97 5.95 -8.60 12.38
C CYS A 97 6.34 -9.02 13.80
N LYS A 98 6.87 -8.08 14.59
CA LYS A 98 7.23 -8.35 15.99
C LYS A 98 6.02 -8.82 16.81
N ARG A 99 4.82 -8.30 16.54
CA ARG A 99 3.57 -8.68 17.24
C ARG A 99 3.11 -10.12 16.98
N LEU A 100 3.51 -10.74 15.87
CA LEU A 100 3.26 -12.16 15.62
C LEU A 100 4.21 -13.07 16.43
N ILE A 101 5.34 -12.54 16.90
CA ILE A 101 6.32 -13.25 17.73
C ILE A 101 6.05 -12.98 19.22
N ASP A 102 5.86 -11.72 19.58
CA ASP A 102 5.59 -11.24 20.92
C ASP A 102 4.46 -10.19 20.87
N PRO A 103 3.27 -10.49 21.42
CA PRO A 103 2.11 -9.60 21.43
C PRO A 103 2.40 -8.16 21.91
N GLU A 104 3.36 -8.00 22.83
CA GLU A 104 3.70 -6.73 23.48
C GLU A 104 4.85 -5.96 22.78
N ALA A 105 5.55 -6.58 21.81
CA ALA A 105 6.71 -5.98 21.15
C ALA A 105 6.42 -4.79 20.21
N CYS A 106 5.15 -4.38 20.08
CA CYS A 106 4.71 -3.27 19.24
C CYS A 106 3.86 -2.29 20.04
N ASN A 107 3.75 -1.04 19.54
CA ASN A 107 2.82 -0.05 20.09
C ASN A 107 1.40 -0.64 20.26
N PRO A 108 0.68 -0.35 21.37
CA PRO A 108 -0.63 -0.93 21.67
C PRO A 108 -1.65 -0.84 20.53
N LYS A 109 -1.62 0.25 19.73
CA LYS A 109 -2.51 0.46 18.58
C LYS A 109 -2.14 -0.34 17.31
N CYS A 110 -1.12 -1.20 17.36
CA CYS A 110 -0.69 -2.00 16.21
C CYS A 110 -1.73 -3.09 15.87
N VAL A 111 -2.27 -3.07 14.66
CA VAL A 111 -3.33 -4.00 14.22
C VAL A 111 -2.80 -5.36 13.73
N MET A 112 -1.63 -5.78 14.19
CA MET A 112 -0.89 -6.98 13.76
C MET A 112 -0.46 -6.95 12.27
N GLY A 113 0.51 -7.79 11.93
CA GLY A 113 1.09 -7.91 10.60
C GLY A 113 0.32 -8.82 9.66
N TYR A 114 1.04 -9.32 8.67
CA TYR A 114 0.56 -10.30 7.69
C TYR A 114 1.28 -11.62 7.91
N ASP A 115 0.55 -12.70 7.68
CA ASP A 115 1.01 -14.08 7.66
C ASP A 115 0.50 -14.68 6.34
N PHE A 116 1.41 -15.11 5.45
CA PHE A 116 1.09 -15.53 4.08
C PHE A 116 2.22 -16.36 3.43
N MET A 117 1.89 -17.03 2.34
CA MET A 117 2.82 -17.72 1.45
C MET A 117 3.14 -16.89 0.19
N MET A 118 4.40 -16.91 -0.25
CA MET A 118 4.82 -16.39 -1.55
C MET A 118 6.00 -17.21 -2.07
N ASP A 119 5.93 -17.72 -3.29
CA ASP A 119 6.91 -18.63 -3.89
C ASP A 119 7.20 -19.86 -3.02
N ASN A 120 6.15 -20.46 -2.43
CA ASN A 120 6.24 -21.58 -1.49
C ASN A 120 7.03 -21.30 -0.20
N GLU A 121 7.32 -20.03 0.09
CA GLU A 121 8.00 -19.59 1.31
C GLU A 121 7.00 -18.87 2.23
N HIS A 122 7.05 -19.19 3.53
CA HIS A 122 6.20 -18.59 4.55
C HIS A 122 6.75 -17.26 5.06
N PHE A 123 5.89 -16.25 5.16
CA PHE A 123 6.29 -14.90 5.57
C PHE A 123 5.37 -14.28 6.63
N GLN A 124 6.00 -13.80 7.70
CA GLN A 124 5.35 -12.99 8.74
C GLN A 124 5.85 -11.55 8.71
N LYS A 125 5.19 -10.65 7.98
CA LYS A 125 5.68 -9.29 7.69
C LYS A 125 4.88 -8.19 8.37
N CYS A 126 5.57 -7.14 8.79
CA CYS A 126 4.94 -5.97 9.40
C CYS A 126 3.96 -5.29 8.43
N ARG A 127 2.72 -5.02 8.88
CA ARG A 127 1.65 -4.41 8.07
C ARG A 127 2.05 -3.10 7.39
N TYR A 128 2.86 -2.29 8.08
CA TYR A 128 3.29 -0.98 7.58
C TYR A 128 4.54 -1.05 6.69
N MET A 129 5.12 -2.23 6.47
CA MET A 129 6.34 -2.41 5.69
C MET A 129 6.15 -3.37 4.51
N ALA A 130 5.33 -4.42 4.65
CA ALA A 130 5.21 -5.53 3.71
C ALA A 130 4.90 -5.11 2.27
N PHE A 131 3.79 -4.38 2.07
CA PHE A 131 3.28 -4.04 0.74
C PHE A 131 3.48 -2.55 0.46
N THR A 132 4.73 -2.10 0.55
CA THR A 132 5.13 -0.71 0.26
C THR A 132 6.01 -0.67 -0.98
N PHE A 133 5.38 -0.49 -2.14
CA PHE A 133 6.03 -0.59 -3.44
C PHE A 133 6.50 0.76 -3.95
N THR A 134 7.72 0.78 -4.50
CA THR A 134 8.24 1.98 -5.18
C THR A 134 7.57 2.15 -6.54
N LEU A 135 7.18 3.37 -6.91
CA LEU A 135 6.62 3.65 -8.24
C LEU A 135 7.70 3.50 -9.32
N SER A 136 7.37 2.78 -10.39
CA SER A 136 8.22 2.57 -11.57
C SER A 136 7.39 1.98 -12.71
N GLU A 137 7.88 2.08 -13.95
CA GLU A 137 7.18 1.48 -15.11
C GLU A 137 6.89 -0.02 -14.92
N GLU A 138 7.84 -0.76 -14.33
CA GLU A 138 7.70 -2.19 -14.02
C GLU A 138 6.66 -2.48 -12.93
N SER A 139 6.67 -1.72 -11.83
CA SER A 139 5.79 -1.99 -10.67
C SER A 139 4.37 -1.44 -10.84
N ASN A 140 4.19 -0.37 -11.62
CA ASN A 140 2.95 0.38 -11.71
C ASN A 140 1.73 -0.48 -12.14
N PRO A 141 1.83 -1.36 -13.16
CA PRO A 141 0.71 -2.25 -13.52
C PRO A 141 0.28 -3.17 -12.37
N TYR A 142 1.24 -3.79 -11.68
CA TYR A 142 0.98 -4.69 -10.55
C TYR A 142 0.41 -3.95 -9.34
N ILE A 143 0.84 -2.71 -9.11
CA ILE A 143 0.28 -1.85 -8.06
C ILE A 143 -1.22 -1.61 -8.32
N ILE A 144 -1.61 -1.33 -9.56
CA ILE A 144 -3.04 -1.15 -9.93
C ILE A 144 -3.81 -2.44 -9.69
N THR A 145 -3.34 -3.56 -10.25
CA THR A 145 -4.02 -4.86 -10.11
C THR A 145 -4.18 -5.26 -8.65
N PHE A 146 -3.14 -5.09 -7.83
CA PHE A 146 -3.25 -5.42 -6.41
C PHE A 146 -4.27 -4.54 -5.70
N LEU A 147 -4.28 -3.24 -6.02
CA LEU A 147 -5.21 -2.30 -5.43
C LEU A 147 -6.66 -2.61 -5.79
N GLU A 148 -6.93 -2.96 -7.04
CA GLU A 148 -8.25 -3.41 -7.52
C GLU A 148 -8.72 -4.67 -6.79
N GLN A 149 -7.86 -5.68 -6.67
CA GLN A 149 -8.18 -6.90 -5.92
C GLN A 149 -8.48 -6.61 -4.46
N VAL A 150 -7.69 -5.73 -3.82
CA VAL A 150 -7.89 -5.34 -2.42
C VAL A 150 -9.22 -4.61 -2.23
N ILE A 151 -9.55 -3.67 -3.11
CA ILE A 151 -10.82 -2.94 -3.06
C ILE A 151 -12.00 -3.90 -3.27
N SER A 152 -11.94 -4.75 -4.31
CA SER A 152 -12.99 -5.73 -4.61
C SER A 152 -13.24 -6.68 -3.43
N SER A 153 -12.17 -7.13 -2.74
CA SER A 153 -12.29 -8.00 -1.57
C SER A 153 -13.01 -7.35 -0.37
N ILE A 154 -13.11 -6.01 -0.35
CA ILE A 154 -13.79 -5.24 0.69
C ILE A 154 -15.24 -5.00 0.30
N THR A 155 -15.52 -4.69 -0.97
CA THR A 155 -16.87 -4.34 -1.44
C THR A 155 -17.81 -5.54 -1.61
N VAL A 156 -17.28 -6.76 -1.79
CA VAL A 156 -18.07 -8.00 -1.87
C VAL A 156 -18.50 -8.50 -0.47
N GLN A 157 -18.11 -7.83 0.61
CA GLN A 157 -18.41 -8.22 1.99
C GLN A 157 -19.42 -7.32 2.72
N ASP A 158 -20.08 -6.41 2.01
CA ASP A 158 -21.18 -5.57 2.54
C ASP A 158 -22.52 -5.92 1.90
#